data_AF-X0WX92-F1
#
_entry.id   AF-X0WX92-F1
#
_cell.length_a   1.000
_cell.length_b   1.000
_cell.length_c   1.000
_cell.angle_alpha   90.00
_cell.angle_beta   90.00
_cell.angle_gamma   90.00
#
_symmetry.space_group_name_H-M   'P 1'
#
loop_
_entity.id
_entity.type
_entity.pdbx_description
1 polymer ?
#
loop_
_entity_poly.entity_id
_entity_poly.type
_entity_poly.pdbx_seq_one_letter_code
_entity_poly.pdbx_strand_id
1 'polypeptide(L)'
;IAVGPASKLSQAEALRVLRPRGRALLGQRELVKPIPDGMDDWSHPYHGPDNNPLSQDRLIRAPYMTQFLADPRYGPAPQLAVAAGGRVFKAFGHVAWHKREEPLLNTLVAFNGFNGTMLWKQRLPEGLMVHRNTMIATPDTLFLGDDKSCKLIDAVTGRKKGEIIPPVDVAGGTFWKWMALEDGVLYALLGEAEQTDETMRWRRQAHGWPWTGISKGYNQPEQPWGFGRNLLAIDPKTKTVLWHYHED
;
A
#
# COMPACT_ATOMS: atom_id res chain seq x y z
N ILE A 1 -22.72 4.62 -6.88
CA ILE A 1 -23.73 3.77 -7.57
C ILE A 1 -24.60 4.74 -8.35
N ALA A 2 -24.84 4.50 -9.65
CA ALA A 2 -25.81 5.28 -10.43
C ALA A 2 -27.15 4.52 -10.48
N VAL A 3 -28.28 5.21 -10.39
CA VAL A 3 -29.63 4.60 -10.37
C VAL A 3 -30.49 5.28 -11.43
N GLY A 4 -31.22 4.49 -12.24
CA GLY A 4 -32.13 5.03 -13.25
C GLY A 4 -33.12 4.00 -13.81
N PRO A 5 -34.19 4.45 -14.50
CA PRO A 5 -35.17 3.55 -15.12
C PRO A 5 -34.56 2.81 -16.32
N ALA A 6 -34.86 1.51 -16.43
CA ALA A 6 -34.29 0.64 -17.47
C ALA A 6 -34.68 1.03 -18.91
N SER A 7 -35.81 1.71 -19.09
CA SER A 7 -36.41 1.98 -20.40
C SER A 7 -35.88 3.23 -21.13
N LYS A 8 -35.12 4.11 -20.46
CA LYS A 8 -34.67 5.39 -21.04
C LYS A 8 -33.15 5.54 -21.19
N LEU A 9 -32.35 4.62 -20.66
CA LEU A 9 -30.89 4.77 -20.63
C LEU A 9 -30.21 3.53 -21.22
N SER A 10 -29.38 3.72 -22.25
CA SER A 10 -28.64 2.62 -22.85
C SER A 10 -27.57 2.10 -21.90
N GLN A 11 -27.23 0.81 -21.98
CA GLN A 11 -26.12 0.23 -21.22
C GLN A 11 -24.80 0.96 -21.52
N ALA A 12 -24.58 1.35 -22.78
CA ALA A 12 -23.40 2.12 -23.16
C ALA A 12 -23.31 3.45 -22.41
N GLU A 13 -24.42 4.18 -22.31
CA GLU A 13 -24.46 5.45 -21.59
C GLU A 13 -24.26 5.26 -20.07
N ALA A 14 -24.87 4.23 -19.49
CA ALA A 14 -24.65 3.87 -18.09
C ALA A 14 -23.18 3.57 -17.81
N LEU A 15 -22.51 2.79 -18.67
CA LEU A 15 -21.09 2.47 -18.53
C LEU A 15 -20.18 3.67 -18.82
N ARG A 16 -20.58 4.61 -19.68
CA ARG A 16 -19.82 5.82 -20.00
C ARG A 16 -19.61 6.69 -18.77
N VAL A 17 -20.66 6.94 -17.99
CA VAL A 17 -20.63 7.82 -16.81
C VAL A 17 -20.03 7.19 -15.56
N LEU A 18 -19.92 5.86 -15.52
CA LEU A 18 -19.30 5.16 -14.41
C LEU A 18 -17.77 5.25 -14.46
N ARG A 19 -17.15 5.29 -13.29
CA ARG A 19 -15.73 4.95 -13.11
C ARG A 19 -15.52 3.43 -13.21
N PRO A 20 -14.34 2.91 -13.57
CA PRO A 20 -14.09 1.46 -13.61
C PRO A 20 -14.39 0.76 -12.27
N ARG A 21 -15.02 -0.42 -12.32
CA ARG A 21 -15.68 -1.11 -11.20
C ARG A 21 -16.87 -0.38 -10.57
N GLY A 22 -17.30 0.74 -11.14
CA GLY A 22 -18.54 1.42 -10.75
C GLY A 22 -19.75 0.53 -11.06
N ARG A 23 -20.77 0.62 -10.21
CA ARG A 23 -22.03 -0.12 -10.35
C ARG A 23 -23.15 0.81 -10.79
N ALA A 24 -23.94 0.40 -11.78
CA ALA A 24 -25.21 1.01 -12.14
C ALA A 24 -26.34 0.00 -11.88
N LEU A 25 -27.44 0.49 -11.30
CA LEU A 25 -28.68 -0.26 -11.11
C LEU A 25 -29.72 0.30 -12.09
N LEU A 26 -30.06 -0.48 -13.12
CA LEU A 26 -31.05 -0.16 -14.14
C LEU A 26 -32.26 -1.06 -13.96
N GLY A 27 -33.22 -0.63 -13.13
CA GLY A 27 -34.27 -1.52 -12.63
C GLY A 27 -33.66 -2.67 -11.81
N GLN A 28 -33.94 -3.92 -12.20
CA GLN A 28 -33.35 -5.11 -11.57
C GLN A 28 -31.98 -5.51 -12.13
N ARG A 29 -31.54 -4.86 -13.23
CA ARG A 29 -30.25 -5.19 -13.85
C ARG A 29 -29.13 -4.43 -13.17
N GLU A 30 -28.09 -5.16 -12.80
CA GLU A 30 -26.86 -4.59 -12.31
C GLU A 30 -25.79 -4.61 -13.40
N LEU A 31 -25.12 -3.48 -13.60
CA LEU A 31 -23.98 -3.35 -14.50
C LEU A 31 -22.75 -2.93 -13.71
N VAL A 32 -21.61 -3.57 -14.00
CA VAL A 32 -20.31 -3.18 -13.45
C VAL A 32 -19.41 -2.74 -14.60
N LYS A 33 -18.86 -1.53 -14.52
CA LYS A 33 -17.89 -1.08 -15.53
C LYS A 33 -16.60 -1.91 -15.42
N PRO A 34 -16.11 -2.54 -16.50
CA PRO A 34 -14.84 -3.27 -16.45
C PRO A 34 -13.66 -2.32 -16.21
N ILE A 35 -12.55 -2.88 -15.75
CA ILE A 35 -11.26 -2.20 -15.83
C ILE A 35 -10.82 -2.20 -17.30
N PRO A 36 -10.32 -1.08 -17.85
CA PRO A 36 -9.79 -1.05 -19.20
C PRO A 36 -8.59 -1.99 -19.39
N ASP A 37 -8.57 -2.74 -20.49
CA ASP A 37 -7.45 -3.61 -20.85
C ASP A 37 -6.17 -2.81 -21.09
N GLY A 38 -5.04 -3.31 -20.60
CA GLY A 38 -3.74 -2.62 -20.73
C GLY A 38 -3.47 -1.52 -19.70
N MET A 39 -4.36 -1.36 -18.71
CA MET A 39 -4.04 -0.61 -17.49
C MET A 39 -3.11 -1.44 -16.63
N ASP A 40 -2.06 -0.81 -16.12
CA ASP A 40 -1.05 -1.49 -15.30
C ASP A 40 -1.36 -1.40 -13.80
N ASP A 41 -0.82 -2.37 -13.05
CA ASP A 41 -0.78 -2.33 -11.59
C ASP A 41 0.63 -1.91 -11.13
N TRP A 42 0.73 -1.33 -9.93
CA TRP A 42 1.99 -0.95 -9.28
C TRP A 42 2.10 -1.72 -7.97
N SER A 43 2.21 -3.03 -8.09
CA SER A 43 2.00 -3.99 -6.99
C SER A 43 3.00 -3.86 -5.84
N HIS A 44 4.24 -3.48 -6.14
CA HIS A 44 5.33 -3.31 -5.18
C HIS A 44 5.80 -1.84 -5.16
N PRO A 45 6.53 -1.38 -4.13
CA PRO A 45 6.99 0.02 -4.07
C PRO A 45 7.80 0.46 -5.29
N TYR A 46 8.59 -0.45 -5.86
CA TYR A 46 9.35 -0.25 -7.09
C TYR A 46 8.70 -0.98 -8.28
N HIS A 47 7.37 -0.84 -8.42
CA HIS A 47 6.51 -1.41 -9.46
C HIS A 47 6.26 -2.93 -9.34
N GLY A 48 7.28 -3.74 -9.62
CA GLY A 48 7.21 -5.20 -9.63
C GLY A 48 8.15 -5.87 -8.60
N PRO A 49 8.11 -7.21 -8.50
CA PRO A 49 9.03 -7.97 -7.64
C PRO A 49 10.51 -7.84 -8.07
N ASP A 50 10.75 -7.46 -9.32
CA ASP A 50 12.08 -7.18 -9.90
C ASP A 50 12.69 -5.83 -9.46
N ASN A 51 11.93 -5.01 -8.74
CA ASN A 51 12.28 -3.63 -8.38
C ASN A 51 12.66 -2.75 -9.58
N ASN A 52 12.10 -3.00 -10.77
CA ASN A 52 12.31 -2.16 -11.94
C ASN A 52 11.15 -1.17 -12.09
N PRO A 53 11.33 0.14 -11.83
CA PRO A 53 10.24 1.12 -11.76
C PRO A 53 9.74 1.55 -13.15
N LEU A 54 9.32 0.58 -13.97
CA LEU A 54 8.88 0.77 -15.34
C LEU A 54 7.48 0.20 -15.55
N SER A 55 6.50 1.11 -15.70
CA SER A 55 5.12 0.71 -15.97
C SER A 55 4.97 0.06 -17.36
N GLN A 56 4.08 -0.93 -17.41
CA GLN A 56 3.59 -1.59 -18.61
C GLN A 56 2.27 -0.99 -19.13
N ASP A 57 1.86 0.17 -18.61
CA ASP A 57 0.59 0.82 -18.98
C ASP A 57 0.58 1.21 -20.48
N ARG A 58 -0.50 0.87 -21.17
CA ARG A 58 -0.69 1.15 -22.60
C ARG A 58 -1.77 2.20 -22.89
N LEU A 59 -2.41 2.72 -21.86
CA LEU A 59 -3.58 3.57 -21.94
C LEU A 59 -3.24 5.04 -21.77
N ILE A 60 -2.30 5.37 -20.88
CA ILE A 60 -1.90 6.75 -20.65
C ILE A 60 -1.15 7.28 -21.89
N ARG A 61 -1.66 8.37 -22.45
CA ARG A 61 -1.09 9.04 -23.63
C ARG A 61 -1.04 10.54 -23.37
N ALA A 62 -0.02 11.19 -23.92
CA ALA A 62 0.05 12.64 -23.89
C ALA A 62 -1.13 13.27 -24.67
N PRO A 63 -1.63 14.45 -24.26
CA PRO A 63 -1.19 15.25 -23.11
C PRO A 63 -1.73 14.71 -21.77
N TYR A 64 -0.88 14.72 -20.74
CA TYR A 64 -1.28 14.31 -19.39
C TYR A 64 -2.06 15.42 -18.70
N MET A 65 -3.28 15.11 -18.25
CA MET A 65 -4.17 16.04 -17.55
C MET A 65 -4.53 15.50 -16.17
N THR A 66 -4.67 16.40 -15.19
CA THR A 66 -5.19 16.08 -13.86
C THR A 66 -6.57 15.45 -13.98
N GLN A 67 -6.70 14.20 -13.53
CA GLN A 67 -7.97 13.46 -13.58
C GLN A 67 -8.88 13.82 -12.40
N PHE A 68 -8.33 13.95 -11.20
CA PHE A 68 -9.06 14.35 -10.00
C PHE A 68 -8.11 14.87 -8.91
N LEU A 69 -8.68 15.59 -7.96
CA LEU A 69 -8.07 15.93 -6.67
C LEU A 69 -9.02 15.45 -5.58
N ALA A 70 -8.50 14.81 -4.54
CA ALA A 70 -9.31 14.25 -3.46
C ALA A 70 -8.65 14.46 -2.10
N ASP A 71 -9.47 14.42 -1.05
CA ASP A 71 -8.98 14.44 0.32
C ASP A 71 -8.40 13.07 0.73
N PRO A 72 -7.41 13.06 1.63
CA PRO A 72 -6.78 14.23 2.26
C PRO A 72 -5.71 14.88 1.35
N ARG A 73 -5.69 16.21 1.29
CA ARG A 73 -4.72 16.99 0.47
C ARG A 73 -3.30 17.02 1.04
N TYR A 74 -3.15 16.68 2.31
CA TYR A 74 -1.89 16.69 3.03
C TYR A 74 -1.77 15.40 3.84
N GLY A 75 -0.54 14.90 4.00
CA GLY A 75 -0.26 13.71 4.79
C GLY A 75 1.13 13.77 5.41
N PRO A 76 1.37 12.97 6.47
CA PRO A 76 2.66 12.91 7.15
C PRO A 76 3.71 12.24 6.26
N ALA A 77 4.96 12.24 6.72
CA ALA A 77 6.09 11.54 6.13
C ALA A 77 6.58 10.41 7.05
N PRO A 78 7.28 9.40 6.51
CA PRO A 78 7.36 9.08 5.09
C PRO A 78 6.02 8.54 4.54
N GLN A 79 5.91 8.43 3.23
CA GLN A 79 4.76 7.79 2.57
C GLN A 79 5.24 6.71 1.62
N LEU A 80 4.52 5.60 1.60
CA LEU A 80 4.72 4.50 0.65
C LEU A 80 3.39 4.21 -0.03
N ALA A 81 3.41 3.98 -1.34
CA ALA A 81 2.21 3.67 -2.10
C ALA A 81 2.41 2.45 -3.00
N VAL A 82 1.38 1.62 -3.09
CA VAL A 82 1.24 0.55 -4.08
C VAL A 82 -0.18 0.60 -4.66
N ALA A 83 -0.37 0.09 -5.87
CA ALA A 83 -1.66 0.09 -6.54
C ALA A 83 -1.96 -1.27 -7.17
N ALA A 84 -3.17 -1.77 -6.96
CA ALA A 84 -3.66 -2.95 -7.67
C ALA A 84 -5.18 -2.96 -7.76
N GLY A 85 -5.72 -3.53 -8.85
CA GLY A 85 -7.15 -3.77 -9.01
C GLY A 85 -8.01 -2.49 -8.91
N GLY A 86 -7.46 -1.34 -9.32
CA GLY A 86 -8.13 -0.04 -9.27
C GLY A 86 -8.18 0.62 -7.89
N ARG A 87 -7.29 0.23 -6.97
CA ARG A 87 -7.10 0.84 -5.66
C ARG A 87 -5.66 1.28 -5.47
N VAL A 88 -5.47 2.35 -4.73
CA VAL A 88 -4.16 2.82 -4.27
C VAL A 88 -4.12 2.67 -2.76
N PHE A 89 -3.15 1.90 -2.26
CA PHE A 89 -2.91 1.73 -0.83
C PHE A 89 -1.74 2.61 -0.42
N LYS A 90 -1.93 3.43 0.60
CA LYS A 90 -0.88 4.33 1.11
C LYS A 90 -0.63 4.08 2.58
N ALA A 91 0.62 3.78 2.91
CA ALA A 91 1.11 3.82 4.27
C ALA A 91 1.63 5.23 4.58
N PHE A 92 1.10 5.83 5.64
CA PHE A 92 1.46 7.13 6.17
C PHE A 92 2.24 6.92 7.46
N GLY A 93 3.47 7.43 7.48
CA GLY A 93 4.41 7.26 8.58
C GLY A 93 4.19 8.18 9.76
N HIS A 94 5.26 8.37 10.52
CA HIS A 94 5.25 8.87 11.90
C HIS A 94 5.63 10.35 12.05
N VAL A 95 5.88 11.09 10.97
CA VAL A 95 6.31 12.50 11.05
C VAL A 95 5.28 13.44 10.43
N ALA A 96 4.68 14.31 11.25
CA ALA A 96 3.82 15.41 10.80
C ALA A 96 4.53 16.75 11.04
N TRP A 97 4.66 17.54 9.98
CA TRP A 97 5.21 18.88 10.05
C TRP A 97 4.16 19.88 10.49
N HIS A 98 2.93 19.70 10.02
CA HIS A 98 1.82 20.61 10.29
C HIS A 98 0.63 19.86 10.88
N LYS A 99 -0.18 20.57 11.67
CA LYS A 99 -1.38 20.01 12.33
C LYS A 99 -2.35 19.32 11.36
N ARG A 100 -2.42 19.78 10.11
CA ARG A 100 -3.27 19.20 9.06
C ARG A 100 -2.90 17.77 8.64
N GLU A 101 -1.68 17.34 8.93
CA GLU A 101 -1.15 16.01 8.60
C GLU A 101 -1.34 15.01 9.75
N GLU A 102 -1.43 15.51 10.99
CA GLU A 102 -1.57 14.69 12.22
C GLU A 102 -2.70 13.62 12.16
N PRO A 103 -3.87 13.85 11.52
CA PRO A 103 -4.93 12.85 11.45
C PRO A 103 -4.55 11.53 10.75
N LEU A 104 -3.51 11.55 9.91
CA LEU A 104 -3.04 10.39 9.14
C LEU A 104 -1.76 9.76 9.70
N LEU A 105 -1.20 10.25 10.81
CA LEU A 105 -0.02 9.66 11.42
C LEU A 105 -0.21 8.18 11.72
N ASN A 106 0.75 7.36 11.30
CA ASN A 106 0.76 5.90 11.48
C ASN A 106 -0.55 5.28 11.00
N THR A 107 -0.91 5.51 9.73
CA THR A 107 -2.13 4.96 9.13
C THR A 107 -1.87 4.29 7.79
N LEU A 108 -2.62 3.22 7.52
CA LEU A 108 -2.73 2.62 6.21
C LEU A 108 -4.12 2.95 5.66
N VAL A 109 -4.16 3.45 4.43
CA VAL A 109 -5.39 3.92 3.80
C VAL A 109 -5.52 3.34 2.40
N ALA A 110 -6.71 2.85 2.05
CA ALA A 110 -7.04 2.54 0.67
C ALA A 110 -7.86 3.66 0.05
N PHE A 111 -7.45 4.06 -1.16
CA PHE A 111 -8.15 5.01 -2.00
C PHE A 111 -8.64 4.32 -3.26
N ASN A 112 -9.76 4.80 -3.79
CA ASN A 112 -10.23 4.43 -5.11
C ASN A 112 -9.32 5.09 -6.17
N GLY A 113 -8.69 4.29 -7.02
CA GLY A 113 -7.72 4.76 -8.01
C GLY A 113 -8.30 5.69 -9.09
N PHE A 114 -9.64 5.75 -9.24
CA PHE A 114 -10.30 6.50 -10.31
C PHE A 114 -10.93 7.82 -9.88
N ASN A 115 -11.03 8.07 -8.58
CA ASN A 115 -11.64 9.30 -8.06
C ASN A 115 -11.10 9.75 -6.70
N GLY A 116 -10.12 9.04 -6.14
CA GLY A 116 -9.47 9.38 -4.88
C GLY A 116 -10.33 9.23 -3.63
N THR A 117 -11.54 8.65 -3.72
CA THR A 117 -12.39 8.41 -2.54
C THR A 117 -11.66 7.48 -1.56
N MET A 118 -11.53 7.89 -0.29
CA MET A 118 -11.05 7.03 0.78
C MET A 118 -12.06 5.90 1.01
N LEU A 119 -11.61 4.66 0.83
CA LEU A 119 -12.44 3.46 0.95
C LEU A 119 -12.46 2.93 2.38
N TRP A 120 -11.28 2.82 2.97
CA TRP A 120 -11.09 2.38 4.35
C TRP A 120 -9.76 2.90 4.88
N LYS A 121 -9.62 2.93 6.20
CA LYS A 121 -8.39 3.30 6.89
C LYS A 121 -8.18 2.42 8.13
N GLN A 122 -6.93 2.15 8.47
CA GLN A 122 -6.54 1.43 9.67
C GLN A 122 -5.25 2.00 10.27
N ARG A 123 -5.00 1.71 11.54
CA ARG A 123 -3.75 2.11 12.21
C ARG A 123 -2.62 1.19 11.81
N LEU A 124 -1.44 1.79 11.62
CA LEU A 124 -0.17 1.08 11.58
C LEU A 124 0.44 1.04 12.99
N PRO A 125 1.32 0.07 13.28
CA PRO A 125 2.12 0.12 14.50
C PRO A 125 2.86 1.45 14.61
N GLU A 126 2.87 2.02 15.81
CA GLU A 126 3.58 3.26 16.07
C GLU A 126 5.09 3.03 16.00
N GLY A 127 5.81 3.97 15.37
CA GLY A 127 7.25 3.88 15.18
C GLY A 127 7.72 2.88 14.12
N LEU A 128 6.80 2.22 13.41
CA LEU A 128 7.14 1.44 12.23
C LEU A 128 7.59 2.37 11.11
N MET A 129 8.85 2.22 10.67
CA MET A 129 9.40 2.98 9.56
C MET A 129 8.82 2.46 8.23
N VAL A 130 7.76 3.10 7.73
CA VAL A 130 7.00 2.64 6.54
C VAL A 130 7.75 2.80 5.21
N HIS A 131 8.89 3.48 5.21
CA HIS A 131 9.72 3.66 4.00
C HIS A 131 10.57 2.41 3.73
N ARG A 132 9.92 1.29 3.42
CA ARG A 132 10.54 -0.01 3.12
C ARG A 132 9.67 -0.84 2.18
N ASN A 133 10.24 -1.90 1.61
CA ASN A 133 9.54 -2.77 0.67
C ASN A 133 8.74 -3.87 1.37
N THR A 134 7.84 -3.54 2.30
CA THR A 134 7.04 -4.53 3.03
C THR A 134 5.54 -4.44 2.76
N MET A 135 5.16 -3.87 1.62
CA MET A 135 3.76 -3.73 1.21
C MET A 135 3.60 -4.21 -0.24
N ILE A 136 2.71 -5.17 -0.47
CA ILE A 136 2.43 -5.73 -1.80
C ILE A 136 0.93 -5.74 -2.05
N ALA A 137 0.50 -5.12 -3.14
CA ALA A 137 -0.91 -5.08 -3.54
C ALA A 137 -1.21 -6.10 -4.63
N THR A 138 -2.28 -6.87 -4.41
CA THR A 138 -2.98 -7.64 -5.44
C THR A 138 -4.42 -7.15 -5.54
N PRO A 139 -5.20 -7.54 -6.57
CA PRO A 139 -6.59 -7.10 -6.70
C PRO A 139 -7.49 -7.37 -5.48
N ASP A 140 -7.18 -8.43 -4.72
CA ASP A 140 -8.01 -8.96 -3.63
C ASP A 140 -7.34 -8.92 -2.25
N THR A 141 -6.01 -8.89 -2.20
CA THR A 141 -5.25 -8.93 -0.93
C THR A 141 -4.11 -7.91 -0.95
N LEU A 142 -4.03 -7.11 0.12
CA LEU A 142 -2.85 -6.32 0.44
C LEU A 142 -2.04 -7.07 1.50
N PHE A 143 -0.81 -7.41 1.15
CA PHE A 143 0.18 -7.97 2.07
C PHE A 143 0.93 -6.82 2.73
N LEU A 144 1.05 -6.85 4.06
CA LEU A 144 1.76 -5.84 4.83
C LEU A 144 2.61 -6.50 5.92
N GLY A 145 3.92 -6.51 5.74
CA GLY A 145 4.90 -6.92 6.75
C GLY A 145 5.19 -5.81 7.75
N ASP A 146 5.17 -6.15 9.04
CA ASP A 146 5.51 -5.27 10.15
C ASP A 146 6.53 -5.89 11.13
N ASP A 147 6.55 -5.44 12.37
CA ASP A 147 7.43 -5.91 13.45
C ASP A 147 7.08 -7.34 13.95
N LYS A 148 5.94 -7.90 13.55
CA LYS A 148 5.40 -9.16 14.09
C LYS A 148 5.06 -10.20 13.03
N SER A 149 4.50 -9.77 11.90
CA SER A 149 3.90 -10.68 10.93
C SER A 149 3.70 -10.01 9.56
N CYS A 150 3.41 -10.82 8.54
CA CYS A 150 2.81 -10.31 7.31
C CYS A 150 1.29 -10.44 7.39
N LYS A 151 0.60 -9.30 7.45
CA LYS A 151 -0.87 -9.21 7.46
C LYS A 151 -1.41 -9.41 6.05
N LEU A 152 -2.42 -10.27 5.91
CA LEU A 152 -3.21 -10.41 4.70
C LEU A 152 -4.50 -9.61 4.89
N ILE A 153 -4.59 -8.47 4.23
CA ILE A 153 -5.71 -7.54 4.35
C ILE A 153 -6.59 -7.65 3.11
N ASP A 154 -7.90 -7.82 3.29
CA ASP A 154 -8.85 -7.77 2.19
C ASP A 154 -8.82 -6.39 1.51
N ALA A 155 -8.46 -6.38 0.23
CA ALA A 155 -8.25 -5.14 -0.53
C ALA A 155 -9.51 -4.27 -0.60
N VAL A 156 -10.70 -4.88 -0.54
CA VAL A 156 -11.99 -4.18 -0.69
C VAL A 156 -12.44 -3.56 0.63
N THR A 157 -12.33 -4.32 1.72
CA THR A 157 -12.96 -4.01 3.00
C THR A 157 -11.98 -3.52 4.07
N GLY A 158 -10.68 -3.74 3.87
CA GLY A 158 -9.64 -3.42 4.86
C GLY A 158 -9.62 -4.39 6.04
N ARG A 159 -10.41 -5.48 6.01
CA ARG A 159 -10.45 -6.46 7.09
C ARG A 159 -9.28 -7.43 7.00
N LYS A 160 -8.70 -7.80 8.14
CA LYS A 160 -7.68 -8.85 8.22
C LYS A 160 -8.30 -10.20 7.83
N LYS A 161 -7.76 -10.84 6.79
CA LYS A 161 -8.10 -12.21 6.35
C LYS A 161 -7.24 -13.25 7.08
N GLY A 162 -6.05 -12.85 7.50
CA GLY A 162 -5.12 -13.67 8.24
C GLY A 162 -3.77 -13.01 8.35
N GLU A 163 -2.80 -13.77 8.81
CA GLU A 163 -1.40 -13.39 8.91
C GLU A 163 -0.48 -14.59 8.62
N ILE A 164 0.72 -14.29 8.13
CA ILE A 164 1.84 -15.23 7.98
C ILE A 164 2.87 -14.88 9.06
N ILE A 165 3.22 -15.90 9.86
CA ILE A 165 4.18 -15.82 10.96
C ILE A 165 5.14 -16.99 10.77
N PRO A 166 6.31 -16.78 10.14
CA PRO A 166 7.33 -17.81 10.03
C PRO A 166 7.88 -18.18 11.41
N PRO A 167 8.40 -19.41 11.59
CA PRO A 167 9.10 -19.79 12.81
C PRO A 167 10.30 -18.86 13.08
N VAL A 168 10.44 -18.39 14.33
CA VAL A 168 11.45 -17.38 14.71
C VAL A 168 12.87 -17.90 14.54
N ASP A 169 13.09 -19.19 14.80
CA ASP A 169 14.36 -19.90 14.59
C ASP A 169 14.78 -19.94 13.12
N VAL A 170 13.82 -19.91 12.18
CA VAL A 170 14.07 -19.85 10.73
C VAL A 170 14.21 -18.40 10.24
N ALA A 171 13.40 -17.50 10.77
CA ALA A 171 13.38 -16.09 10.35
C ALA A 171 14.46 -15.22 11.02
N GLY A 172 15.09 -15.70 12.09
CA GLY A 172 16.02 -14.94 12.93
C GLY A 172 15.38 -13.72 13.61
N GLY A 173 14.07 -13.74 13.79
CA GLY A 173 13.29 -12.66 14.38
C GLY A 173 11.91 -12.50 13.76
N THR A 174 11.12 -11.56 14.26
CA THR A 174 9.73 -11.32 13.81
C THR A 174 9.60 -10.15 12.84
N PHE A 175 10.67 -9.38 12.64
CA PHE A 175 10.61 -8.11 11.94
C PHE A 175 10.78 -8.30 10.43
N TRP A 176 9.75 -7.90 9.67
CA TRP A 176 9.76 -7.93 8.21
C TRP A 176 10.49 -6.71 7.64
N LYS A 177 11.45 -6.94 6.75
CA LYS A 177 12.37 -5.90 6.27
C LYS A 177 12.21 -5.62 4.78
N TRP A 178 11.96 -6.67 3.99
CA TRP A 178 11.70 -6.60 2.56
C TRP A 178 10.79 -7.76 2.15
N MET A 179 9.99 -7.56 1.10
CA MET A 179 9.07 -8.55 0.55
C MET A 179 8.99 -8.43 -0.98
N ALA A 180 8.84 -9.56 -1.66
CA ALA A 180 8.40 -9.64 -3.05
C ALA A 180 7.45 -10.82 -3.25
N LEU A 181 6.48 -10.69 -4.15
CA LEU A 181 5.56 -11.75 -4.53
C LEU A 181 5.69 -11.98 -6.03
N GLU A 182 6.18 -13.16 -6.39
CA GLU A 182 6.42 -13.56 -7.77
C GLU A 182 5.96 -15.01 -7.96
N ASP A 183 5.22 -15.27 -9.03
CA ASP A 183 4.70 -16.60 -9.37
C ASP A 183 4.02 -17.37 -8.22
N GLY A 184 3.36 -16.62 -7.33
CA GLY A 184 2.64 -17.16 -6.18
C GLY A 184 3.51 -17.51 -4.97
N VAL A 185 4.82 -17.20 -5.00
CA VAL A 185 5.75 -17.36 -3.88
C VAL A 185 6.03 -15.99 -3.25
N LEU A 186 5.83 -15.90 -1.94
CA LEU A 186 6.18 -14.72 -1.16
C LEU A 186 7.62 -14.86 -0.65
N TYR A 187 8.51 -14.04 -1.19
CA TYR A 187 9.87 -13.87 -0.69
C TYR A 187 9.90 -12.79 0.39
N ALA A 188 10.66 -13.03 1.45
CA ALA A 188 10.76 -12.08 2.56
C ALA A 188 12.14 -12.10 3.21
N LEU A 189 12.69 -10.91 3.47
CA LEU A 189 13.85 -10.71 4.32
C LEU A 189 13.37 -10.41 5.74
N LEU A 190 13.83 -11.20 6.71
CA LEU A 190 13.52 -11.05 8.12
C LEU A 190 14.80 -10.97 8.98
N GLY A 191 14.63 -10.53 10.21
CA GLY A 191 15.68 -10.57 11.22
C GLY A 191 15.25 -9.94 12.54
N GLU A 192 16.25 -9.57 13.33
CA GLU A 192 16.07 -8.99 14.66
C GLU A 192 15.23 -7.71 14.64
N ALA A 193 14.71 -7.38 15.82
CA ALA A 193 13.93 -6.17 16.03
C ALA A 193 14.74 -4.93 15.65
N GLU A 194 14.07 -3.97 15.02
CA GLU A 194 14.64 -2.67 14.74
C GLU A 194 14.33 -1.68 15.87
N GLN A 195 15.13 -0.64 15.99
CA GLN A 195 14.83 0.47 16.89
C GLN A 195 13.48 1.10 16.52
N THR A 196 12.77 1.66 17.49
CA THR A 196 11.54 2.42 17.22
C THR A 196 11.85 3.89 17.12
N ASP A 197 11.25 4.59 16.16
CA ASP A 197 11.32 6.05 16.07
C ASP A 197 10.01 6.70 16.54
N GLU A 198 10.12 7.81 17.26
CA GLU A 198 8.96 8.44 17.91
C GLU A 198 8.04 9.16 16.92
N THR A 199 6.74 9.15 17.17
CA THR A 199 5.79 9.91 16.34
C THR A 199 5.95 11.41 16.53
N MET A 200 6.47 12.08 15.51
CA MET A 200 6.78 13.50 15.54
C MET A 200 5.61 14.38 15.11
N ARG A 201 5.31 15.38 15.94
CA ARG A 201 4.28 16.41 15.68
C ARG A 201 4.88 17.79 15.83
N TRP A 202 5.54 18.25 14.77
CA TRP A 202 6.34 19.47 14.86
C TRP A 202 5.51 20.76 14.89
N ARG A 203 4.28 20.74 14.33
CA ARG A 203 3.37 21.90 14.27
C ARG A 203 4.04 23.19 13.76
N ARG A 204 4.97 23.04 12.81
CA ARG A 204 5.76 24.14 12.24
C ARG A 204 4.85 25.15 11.56
N GLN A 205 5.24 26.41 11.66
CA GLN A 205 4.64 27.52 10.90
C GLN A 205 5.56 28.01 9.78
N ALA A 206 6.84 27.61 9.81
CA ALA A 206 7.83 27.95 8.80
C ALA A 206 7.63 27.15 7.50
N HIS A 207 8.03 27.75 6.37
CA HIS A 207 8.13 27.09 5.07
C HIS A 207 9.41 26.23 4.97
N GLY A 208 9.42 25.29 4.02
CA GLY A 208 10.57 24.43 3.74
C GLY A 208 10.77 23.25 4.68
N TRP A 209 11.64 22.32 4.29
CA TRP A 209 11.92 21.08 5.02
C TRP A 209 13.03 21.27 6.06
N PRO A 210 12.87 20.79 7.31
CA PRO A 210 13.93 20.87 8.30
C PRO A 210 14.87 19.69 8.05
N TRP A 211 15.91 19.90 7.24
CA TRP A 211 16.85 18.85 6.82
C TRP A 211 17.54 18.12 8.00
N THR A 212 17.67 18.76 9.16
CA THR A 212 18.40 18.24 10.33
C THR A 212 17.58 18.14 11.62
N GLY A 213 16.24 18.28 11.52
CA GLY A 213 15.35 18.24 12.68
C GLY A 213 14.08 17.46 12.36
N ILE A 214 14.24 16.18 12.02
CA ILE A 214 13.14 15.30 11.62
C ILE A 214 12.67 14.43 12.78
N SER A 215 13.57 13.65 13.36
CA SER A 215 13.35 12.81 14.54
C SER A 215 14.70 12.29 15.04
N LYS A 216 14.73 11.69 16.24
CA LYS A 216 15.95 11.01 16.71
C LYS A 216 16.40 9.92 15.74
N GLY A 217 15.48 9.13 15.17
CA GLY A 217 15.78 8.04 14.24
C GLY A 217 16.33 8.49 12.88
N TYR A 218 15.75 9.53 12.28
CA TYR A 218 16.18 10.04 10.97
C TYR A 218 17.48 10.83 11.01
N ASN A 219 17.82 11.40 12.16
CA ASN A 219 18.99 12.25 12.32
C ASN A 219 20.22 11.50 12.90
N GLN A 220 20.19 10.17 12.92
CA GLN A 220 21.34 9.34 13.28
C GLN A 220 22.42 9.38 12.18
N PRO A 221 23.71 9.26 12.55
CA PRO A 221 24.79 9.21 11.57
C PRO A 221 24.75 7.92 10.73
N GLU A 222 24.40 6.79 11.34
CA GLU A 222 24.14 5.54 10.63
C GLU A 222 22.65 5.37 10.29
N GLN A 223 22.35 4.53 9.29
CA GLN A 223 20.98 4.18 8.89
C GLN A 223 20.72 2.69 9.19
N PRO A 224 20.41 2.32 10.44
CA PRO A 224 20.34 0.91 10.88
C PRO A 224 19.05 0.18 10.44
N TRP A 225 18.36 0.67 9.43
CA TRP A 225 17.02 0.21 9.03
C TRP A 225 17.10 -0.87 7.96
N GLY A 226 16.27 -1.91 8.06
CA GLY A 226 16.10 -2.91 6.99
C GLY A 226 17.16 -4.00 6.90
N PHE A 227 18.16 -4.02 7.80
CA PHE A 227 19.18 -5.08 7.82
C PHE A 227 18.62 -6.42 8.30
N GLY A 228 18.63 -7.44 7.45
CA GLY A 228 18.26 -8.81 7.82
C GLY A 228 19.24 -9.81 7.23
N ARG A 229 19.29 -11.00 7.81
CA ARG A 229 20.15 -12.11 7.37
C ARG A 229 19.38 -13.32 6.85
N ASN A 230 18.07 -13.36 7.05
CA ASN A 230 17.27 -14.54 6.73
C ASN A 230 16.32 -14.22 5.58
N LEU A 231 16.59 -14.81 4.42
CA LEU A 231 15.71 -14.76 3.26
C LEU A 231 14.85 -16.02 3.23
N LEU A 232 13.54 -15.86 3.24
CA LEU A 232 12.57 -16.95 3.22
C LEU A 232 11.77 -16.90 1.92
N ALA A 233 11.50 -18.08 1.35
CA ALA A 233 10.43 -18.27 0.36
C ALA A 233 9.25 -18.94 1.04
N ILE A 234 8.06 -18.37 0.90
CA ILE A 234 6.86 -18.75 1.64
C ILE A 234 5.71 -18.96 0.65
N ASP A 235 4.96 -20.05 0.79
CA ASP A 235 3.68 -20.19 0.11
C ASP A 235 2.63 -19.36 0.88
N PRO A 236 2.07 -18.28 0.32
CA PRO A 236 1.14 -17.41 1.04
C PRO A 236 -0.24 -18.06 1.29
N LYS A 237 -0.58 -19.16 0.60
CA LYS A 237 -1.86 -19.87 0.78
C LYS A 237 -1.79 -20.82 1.98
N THR A 238 -0.73 -21.64 2.03
CA THR A 238 -0.52 -22.63 3.10
C THR A 238 0.24 -22.04 4.28
N LYS A 239 0.91 -20.89 4.09
CA LYS A 239 1.76 -20.18 5.04
C LYS A 239 3.02 -20.94 5.44
N THR A 240 3.41 -21.93 4.64
CA THR A 240 4.60 -22.75 4.90
C THR A 240 5.84 -22.11 4.28
N VAL A 241 6.95 -22.15 5.02
CA VAL A 241 8.27 -21.84 4.47
C VAL A 241 8.67 -22.96 3.51
N LEU A 242 8.88 -22.62 2.25
CA LEU A 242 9.30 -23.55 1.19
C LEU A 242 10.80 -23.82 1.27
N TRP A 243 11.57 -22.76 1.51
CA TRP A 243 13.00 -22.80 1.79
C TRP A 243 13.42 -21.51 2.50
N HIS A 244 14.60 -21.52 3.12
CA HIS A 244 15.22 -20.34 3.69
C HIS A 244 16.73 -20.33 3.42
N TYR A 245 17.33 -19.15 3.48
CA TYR A 245 18.76 -18.92 3.39
C TYR A 245 19.19 -17.95 4.47
N HIS A 246 20.30 -18.26 5.14
CA HIS A 246 20.96 -17.39 6.11
C HIS A 246 22.26 -16.85 5.50
N GLU A 247 22.43 -15.53 5.52
CA GLU A 247 23.69 -14.86 5.18
C GLU A 247 24.53 -14.65 6.44
N ASP A 248 25.78 -15.13 6.42
CA ASP A 248 26.74 -15.05 7.53
C ASP A 248 27.22 -13.61 7.82
#